data_AF-B2BQ04-F1
#
_entry.id   AF-B2BQ04-F1
#
_cell.length_a   1.000
_cell.length_b   1.000
_cell.length_c   1.000
_cell.angle_alpha   90.00
_cell.angle_beta   90.00
_cell.angle_gamma   90.00
#
_symmetry.space_group_name_H-M   'P 1'
#
loop_
_entity.id
_entity.type
_entity.pdbx_description
1 polymer ?
#
loop_
_entity_poly.entity_id
_entity_poly.type
_entity_poly.pdbx_seq_one_letter_code
_entity_poly.pdbx_strand_id
1 'polypeptide(L)' 'VFAGIDPDLDAQVEFGAFQKLGDPTTRRQVV' A
#
# COMPACT_ATOMS: atom_id res chain seq x y z
N VAL A 1 -4.20 8.48 14.66
CA VAL A 1 -2.81 8.76 15.04
C VAL A 1 -2.32 9.87 14.14
N PHE A 2 -1.87 11.00 14.70
CA PHE A 2 -1.26 12.12 13.96
C PHE A 2 0.26 12.13 14.29
N ALA A 3 0.86 10.94 14.20
CA ALA A 3 2.30 10.76 14.04
C ALA A 3 2.47 10.41 12.56
N GLY A 4 3.46 10.99 11.90
CA GLY A 4 3.65 10.92 10.44
C GLY A 4 3.50 9.51 9.85
N ILE A 5 3.25 9.50 8.54
CA ILE A 5 3.15 8.30 7.70
C ILE A 5 4.18 7.25 8.13
N ASP A 6 3.73 6.01 8.28
CA ASP A 6 4.58 4.87 8.64
C ASP A 6 5.78 4.81 7.67
N PRO A 7 7.04 4.81 8.15
CA PRO A 7 8.21 4.72 7.26
C PRO A 7 8.27 3.42 6.45
N ASP A 8 7.49 2.39 6.81
CA ASP A 8 7.40 1.13 6.06
C ASP A 8 6.24 1.13 5.03
N LEU A 9 5.59 2.28 4.78
CA LEU A 9 4.44 2.37 3.85
C LEU A 9 4.83 2.48 2.36
N ASP A 10 6.08 2.22 2.01
CA ASP A 10 6.64 2.40 0.66
C ASP A 10 5.92 1.59 -0.43
N ALA A 11 5.34 0.43 -0.08
CA ALA A 11 4.66 -0.39 -1.06
C ALA A 11 3.35 0.24 -1.57
N GLN A 12 2.63 1.01 -0.74
CA GLN A 12 1.30 1.53 -1.08
C GLN A 12 1.31 2.72 -2.05
N VAL A 13 2.45 3.39 -2.24
CA VAL A 13 2.56 4.54 -3.14
C VAL A 13 2.75 4.14 -4.61
N GLU A 14 3.02 2.86 -4.89
CA GLU A 14 3.11 2.35 -6.26
C GLU A 14 1.71 2.29 -6.92
N PHE A 15 1.57 3.00 -8.05
CA PHE A 15 0.31 3.07 -8.80
C PHE A 15 -0.16 1.67 -9.23
N GLY A 16 -1.33 1.27 -8.72
CA GLY A 16 -1.95 0.00 -9.07
C GLY A 16 -1.32 -1.24 -8.41
N ALA A 17 -0.43 -1.07 -7.43
CA ALA A 17 0.14 -2.19 -6.67
C ALA A 17 -0.91 -2.98 -5.88
N PHE A 18 -2.00 -2.32 -5.48
CA PHE A 18 -3.10 -2.91 -4.72
C PHE A 18 -4.43 -2.72 -5.44
N GLN A 19 -5.35 -3.67 -5.26
CA GLN A 19 -6.72 -3.55 -5.77
C GLN A 19 -7.53 -2.53 -4.95
N LYS A 20 -7.19 -2.37 -3.66
CA LYS A 20 -7.81 -1.40 -2.74
C LYS A 20 -6.73 -0.57 -2.07
N LEU A 21 -6.86 0.76 -2.16
CA LEU A 21 -5.92 1.68 -1.54
C LEU A 21 -5.94 1.55 -0.01
N GLY A 22 -4.77 1.53 0.62
CA GLY A 22 -4.64 1.39 2.07
C GLY A 22 -4.76 -0.04 2.60
N ASP A 23 -5.04 -1.03 1.75
CA ASP A 23 -5.23 -2.42 2.16
C ASP A 23 -4.11 -3.33 1.64
N PRO A 24 -3.11 -3.67 2.49
CA PRO A 24 -1.95 -4.45 2.08
C PRO A 24 -2.30 -5.90 1.71
N THR A 25 -3.48 -6.40 2.09
CA THR A 25 -3.93 -7.76 1.73
C THR A 25 -4.38 -7.87 0.28
N THR A 26 -4.57 -6.73 -0.39
CA THR A 26 -5.10 -6.67 -1.76
C THR A 26 -4.01 -6.46 -2.82
N ARG A 27 -2.75 -6.80 -2.53
CA ARG A 27 -1.64 -6.64 -3.48
C ARG A 27 -1.93 -7.46 -4.74
N ARG A 28 -1.76 -6.86 -5.91
CA ARG A 28 -1.94 -7.59 -7.18
C ARG A 28 -0.87 -8.67 -7.28
N GLN A 29 -1.29 -9.91 -7.50
CA GLN A 29 -0.39 -10.95 -7.99
C GLN A 29 -0.13 -10.67 -9.48
N VAL A 30 1.13 -10.44 -9.83
CA VAL A 30 1.55 -10.46 -11.22
C VAL A 30 1.47 -11.92 -11.67
N VAL A 31 0.56 -12.20 -12.60
CA VAL A 31 0.39 -13.53 -13.21
C VAL A 31 1.40 -13.71 -14.33
#